data_AF-A0A8T4Y0I1-F1
#
_entry.id   AF-A0A8T4Y0I1-F1
#
_cell.length_a   1.000
_cell.length_b   1.000
_cell.length_c   1.000
_cell.angle_alpha   90.00
_cell.angle_beta   90.00
_cell.angle_gamma   90.00
#
_symmetry.space_group_name_H-M   'P 1'
#
loop_
_entity.id
_entity.type
_entity.pdbx_description
1 polymer ?
#
loop_
_entity_poly.entity_id
_entity_poly.type
_entity_poly.pdbx_seq_one_letter_code
_entity_poly.pdbx_strand_id
1 'polypeptide(L)'
;GIAESTSRPLPSSAHAPFIWNTPFTSFLVIVIALVIYIFLKYSVLGYQIRVLGNSPIAAKHIGISAPRVYVLVMAIGGAIAGLSGYHMWAGDPAFLMVPRPEAYKAIGDLTYWGIIVGLICLLNSLAAIPLSVLIGSILVGSTVLVRRLRLPFGLDVLFLGILSLTFVAFQFFHQYRIRLIRRGESHVAVRS
;
A
#
# COMPACT_ATOMS: atom_id res chain seq x y z
N GLY A 1 -1.07 38.67 17.05
CA GLY A 1 0.38 38.45 16.89
C GLY A 1 0.59 37.04 16.45
N ILE A 2 0.72 36.83 15.14
CA ILE A 2 0.90 35.51 14.53
C ILE A 2 2.36 35.10 14.68
N ALA A 3 2.62 34.16 15.60
CA ALA A 3 3.89 33.48 15.66
C ALA A 3 4.00 32.60 14.40
N GLU A 4 4.49 33.20 13.32
CA GLU A 4 4.97 32.50 12.14
C GLU A 4 6.13 31.62 12.63
N SER A 5 5.85 30.35 12.94
CA SER A 5 6.88 29.40 13.33
C SER A 5 7.93 29.38 12.22
N THR A 6 9.07 30.00 12.48
CA THR A 6 10.19 30.09 11.55
C THR A 6 10.78 28.69 11.44
N SER A 7 10.18 27.89 10.56
CA SER A 7 10.54 26.51 10.33
C SER A 7 11.90 26.51 9.64
N ARG A 8 12.88 25.90 10.30
CA ARG A 8 14.20 25.73 9.71
C ARG A 8 14.06 24.78 8.51
N PRO A 9 14.58 25.13 7.33
CA PRO A 9 14.63 24.19 6.21
C PRO A 9 15.49 22.99 6.61
N LEU A 10 15.18 21.82 6.04
CA LEU A 10 15.99 20.62 6.23
C LEU A 10 17.46 20.93 5.91
N PRO A 11 18.42 20.57 6.79
CA PRO A 11 19.83 20.81 6.54
C PRO A 11 20.24 20.14 5.23
N SER A 12 21.13 20.78 4.47
CA SER A 12 21.54 20.39 3.11
C SER A 12 22.03 18.93 3.02
N SER A 13 22.52 18.36 4.12
CA SER A 13 23.00 16.98 4.25
C SER A 13 21.91 15.92 4.37
N ALA A 14 20.66 16.32 4.64
CA ALA A 14 19.51 15.41 4.80
C ALA A 14 18.64 15.31 3.53
N HIS A 15 18.95 16.10 2.50
CA HIS A 15 18.28 16.00 1.20
C HIS A 15 18.76 14.74 0.48
N ALA A 16 17.82 14.00 -0.11
CA ALA A 16 18.20 12.90 -0.98
C ALA A 16 18.93 13.49 -2.21
N PRO A 17 20.02 12.86 -2.68
CA PRO A 17 20.67 13.29 -3.91
C PRO A 17 19.66 13.22 -5.06
N PHE A 18 19.43 14.37 -5.72
CA PHE A 18 18.57 14.46 -6.88
C PHE A 18 19.31 13.98 -8.11
N ILE A 19 18.71 13.04 -8.83
CA ILE A 19 19.21 12.57 -10.12
C ILE A 19 18.15 12.96 -11.14
N TRP A 20 18.54 13.77 -12.13
CA TRP A 20 17.64 14.20 -13.22
C TRP A 20 16.33 14.86 -12.75
N ASN A 21 16.42 15.74 -11.74
CA ASN A 21 15.25 16.45 -11.17
C ASN A 21 14.19 15.51 -10.54
N THR A 22 14.55 14.25 -10.28
CA THR A 22 13.75 13.30 -9.50
C THR A 22 14.54 12.86 -8.27
N PRO A 23 13.89 12.72 -7.10
CA PRO A 23 14.60 12.23 -5.93
C PRO A 23 15.00 10.76 -6.17
N PHE A 24 16.28 10.42 -5.96
CA PHE A 24 16.81 9.06 -6.15
C PHE A 24 16.00 7.98 -5.41
N THR A 25 15.37 8.38 -4.31
CA THR A 25 14.51 7.55 -3.48
C THR A 25 13.30 6.97 -4.23
N SER A 26 12.83 7.57 -5.35
CA SER A 26 11.80 6.96 -6.20
C SER A 26 12.29 5.71 -6.95
N PHE A 27 13.53 5.71 -7.44
CA PHE A 27 14.14 4.52 -8.04
C PHE A 27 14.41 3.45 -6.99
N LEU A 28 14.80 3.88 -5.79
CA LEU A 28 15.02 2.98 -4.65
C LEU A 28 13.75 2.19 -4.28
N VAL A 29 12.56 2.81 -4.35
CA VAL A 29 11.28 2.12 -4.08
C VAL A 29 11.03 0.99 -5.07
N ILE A 30 11.32 1.19 -6.36
CA ILE A 30 11.18 0.14 -7.39
C ILE A 30 12.12 -1.03 -7.11
N VAL A 31 13.38 -0.73 -6.76
CA VAL A 31 14.36 -1.75 -6.38
C VAL A 31 13.89 -2.53 -5.16
N ILE A 32 13.36 -1.85 -4.14
CA ILE A 32 12.86 -2.49 -2.93
C ILE A 32 11.67 -3.38 -3.21
N ALA A 33 10.71 -2.92 -4.02
CA ALA A 33 9.57 -3.74 -4.44
C ALA A 33 10.03 -5.02 -5.15
N LEU A 34 11.05 -4.93 -6.01
CA LEU A 34 11.63 -6.08 -6.68
C LEU A 34 12.36 -7.02 -5.71
N VAL A 35 13.14 -6.48 -4.77
CA VAL A 35 13.83 -7.26 -3.72
C VAL A 35 12.82 -7.99 -2.85
N ILE A 36 11.72 -7.33 -2.44
CA ILE A 36 10.64 -7.95 -1.66
C ILE A 36 9.96 -9.05 -2.47
N TYR A 37 9.67 -8.82 -3.75
CA TYR A 37 9.10 -9.84 -4.62
C TYR A 37 9.99 -11.09 -4.70
N ILE A 38 11.29 -10.91 -4.93
CA ILE A 38 12.26 -12.00 -4.99
C ILE A 38 12.37 -12.70 -3.64
N PHE A 39 12.46 -11.94 -2.55
CA PHE A 39 12.52 -12.45 -1.19
C PHE A 39 11.29 -13.30 -0.85
N LEU A 40 10.08 -12.81 -1.11
CA LEU A 40 8.84 -13.54 -0.82
C LEU A 40 8.65 -14.78 -1.71
N LYS A 41 9.21 -14.78 -2.92
CA LYS A 41 9.06 -15.89 -3.88
C LYS A 41 10.12 -16.97 -3.73
N TYR A 42 11.38 -16.60 -3.49
CA TYR A 42 12.52 -17.52 -3.54
C TYR A 42 13.15 -17.81 -2.17
N SER A 43 12.84 -17.06 -1.10
CA SER A 43 13.42 -17.32 0.22
C SER A 43 12.62 -18.33 1.04
N VAL A 44 13.32 -19.06 1.91
CA VAL A 44 12.74 -19.98 2.90
C VAL A 44 11.78 -19.25 3.85
N LEU A 45 12.11 -18.00 4.20
CA LEU A 45 11.26 -17.15 5.05
C LEU A 45 9.97 -16.77 4.32
N GLY A 46 10.06 -16.44 3.03
CA GLY A 46 8.89 -16.20 2.17
C GLY A 46 7.95 -17.40 2.08
N TYR A 47 8.51 -18.61 2.03
CA TYR A 47 7.71 -19.84 2.11
C TYR A 47 7.00 -19.98 3.46
N GLN A 48 7.70 -19.76 4.57
CA GLN A 48 7.10 -19.83 5.92
C GLN A 48 5.95 -18.83 6.08
N ILE A 49 6.11 -17.60 5.58
CA ILE A 49 5.07 -16.57 5.61
C ILE A 49 3.83 -17.03 4.83
N ARG A 50 4.02 -17.61 3.64
CA ARG A 50 2.92 -18.05 2.77
C ARG A 50 2.15 -19.23 3.37
N VAL A 51 2.85 -20.20 3.97
CA VAL A 51 2.20 -21.34 4.63
C VAL A 51 1.45 -20.89 5.88
N LEU A 52 2.06 -20.01 6.68
CA LEU A 52 1.42 -19.45 7.87
C LEU A 52 0.17 -18.63 7.51
N GLY A 53 0.19 -17.89 6.40
CA GLY A 53 -0.95 -17.14 5.88
C GLY A 53 -2.09 -18.01 5.35
N ASN A 54 -1.80 -19.21 4.82
CA ASN A 54 -2.82 -20.13 4.34
C ASN A 54 -3.48 -20.92 5.48
N SER A 55 -2.68 -21.46 6.41
CA SER A 55 -3.20 -22.16 7.58
C SER A 55 -2.18 -22.17 8.72
N PRO A 56 -2.46 -21.45 9.82
CA PRO A 56 -1.61 -21.48 11.01
C PRO A 56 -1.47 -22.87 11.62
N ILE A 57 -2.53 -23.68 11.50
CA ILE A 57 -2.56 -25.06 12.00
C ILE A 57 -1.60 -25.92 11.19
N ALA A 58 -1.64 -25.83 9.86
CA ALA A 58 -0.72 -26.57 8.99
C ALA A 58 0.74 -26.17 9.26
N ALA A 59 1.02 -24.87 9.40
CA ALA A 59 2.36 -24.36 9.71
C ALA A 59 2.93 -24.93 11.01
N LYS A 60 2.09 -25.10 12.05
CA LYS A 60 2.52 -25.71 13.32
C LYS A 60 2.89 -27.19 13.17
N HIS A 61 2.19 -27.92 12.30
CA HIS A 61 2.47 -29.35 12.07
C HIS A 61 3.80 -29.59 11.36
N ILE A 62 4.26 -28.65 10.53
CA ILE A 62 5.58 -28.71 9.87
C ILE A 62 6.68 -27.99 10.67
N GLY A 63 6.44 -27.68 11.96
CA GLY A 63 7.45 -27.14 12.87
C GLY A 63 7.77 -25.66 12.68
N ILE A 64 6.95 -24.88 11.97
CA ILE A 64 7.16 -23.44 11.82
C ILE A 64 6.72 -22.71 13.09
N SER A 65 7.65 -21.95 13.68
CA SER A 65 7.37 -21.09 14.82
C SER A 65 6.70 -19.78 14.37
N ALA A 66 5.36 -19.74 14.39
CA ALA A 66 4.55 -18.54 14.09
C ALA A 66 5.05 -17.24 14.77
N PRO A 67 5.36 -17.20 16.09
CA PRO A 67 5.76 -15.95 16.73
C PRO A 67 7.05 -15.36 16.17
N ARG A 68 8.02 -16.20 15.78
CA ARG A 68 9.27 -15.71 15.17
C ARG A 68 9.01 -15.10 13.79
N VAL A 69 8.14 -15.72 13.00
CA VAL A 69 7.75 -15.22 11.68
C VAL A 69 7.02 -13.89 11.82
N TYR A 70 6.11 -13.75 12.77
CA TYR A 70 5.40 -12.48 13.01
C TYR A 70 6.36 -11.34 13.38
N VAL A 71 7.27 -11.56 14.33
CA VAL A 71 8.26 -10.53 14.72
C VAL A 71 9.13 -10.13 13.53
N LEU A 72 9.59 -11.09 12.73
CA LEU A 72 10.40 -10.82 11.56
C LEU A 72 9.66 -10.00 10.50
N VAL A 73 8.41 -10.38 10.19
CA VAL A 73 7.56 -9.64 9.24
C VAL A 73 7.31 -8.21 9.74
N MET A 74 7.05 -8.05 11.03
CA MET A 74 6.84 -6.73 11.65
C MET A 74 8.10 -5.87 11.57
N ALA A 75 9.28 -6.45 11.81
CA ALA A 75 10.56 -5.74 11.70
C ALA A 75 10.85 -5.31 10.26
N ILE A 76 10.62 -6.19 9.27
CA ILE A 76 10.79 -5.87 7.85
C ILE A 76 9.79 -4.80 7.41
N GLY A 77 8.52 -4.94 7.79
CA GLY A 77 7.48 -3.95 7.51
C GLY A 77 7.79 -2.58 8.11
N GLY A 78 8.28 -2.55 9.36
CA GLY A 78 8.71 -1.33 10.04
C GLY A 78 9.90 -0.66 9.34
N ALA A 79 10.89 -1.43 8.88
CA ALA A 79 12.03 -0.90 8.13
C ALA A 79 11.58 -0.26 6.80
N ILE A 80 10.66 -0.91 6.07
CA ILE A 80 10.10 -0.38 4.82
C ILE A 80 9.26 0.88 5.08
N ALA A 81 8.43 0.87 6.14
CA ALA A 81 7.62 2.03 6.53
C ALA A 81 8.50 3.23 6.92
N GLY A 82 9.59 3.00 7.66
CA GLY A 82 10.55 4.04 8.02
C GLY A 82 11.23 4.64 6.79
N LEU A 83 11.63 3.81 5.83
CA LEU A 83 12.26 4.28 4.59
C LEU A 83 11.27 5.04 3.68
N SER A 84 10.01 4.60 3.63
CA SER A 84 8.93 5.33 2.95
C SER A 84 8.72 6.72 3.57
N GLY A 85 8.72 6.79 4.90
CA GLY A 85 8.70 8.07 5.61
C GLY A 85 9.89 8.95 5.20
N TYR A 86 11.11 8.42 5.24
CA TYR A 86 12.30 9.15 4.78
C TYR A 86 12.15 9.69 3.35
N HIS A 87 11.64 8.88 2.41
CA HIS A 87 11.38 9.33 1.03
C HIS A 87 10.45 10.54 0.97
N MET A 88 9.39 10.56 1.78
CA MET A 88 8.44 11.67 1.82
C MET A 88 9.10 12.98 2.25
N TRP A 89 9.95 12.95 3.28
CA TRP A 89 10.57 14.15 3.83
C TRP A 89 11.81 14.59 3.07
N ALA A 90 12.64 13.64 2.62
CA ALA A 90 13.92 13.93 1.96
C ALA A 90 13.79 14.12 0.44
N GLY A 91 12.63 13.76 -0.15
CA GLY A 91 12.36 13.84 -1.58
C GLY A 91 11.79 15.17 -2.05
N ASP A 92 11.24 15.99 -1.15
CA ASP A 92 10.69 17.32 -1.46
C ASP A 92 11.59 18.43 -0.88
N PRO A 93 12.32 19.17 -1.73
CA PRO A 93 13.21 20.23 -1.28
C PRO A 93 12.46 21.42 -0.66
N ALA A 94 11.14 21.53 -0.82
CA ALA A 94 10.30 22.57 -0.25
C ALA A 94 9.64 22.19 1.09
N PHE A 95 9.91 20.99 1.63
CA PHE A 95 9.29 20.55 2.87
C PHE A 95 9.88 21.25 4.11
N LEU A 96 9.00 21.82 4.93
CA LEU A 96 9.34 22.55 6.15
C LEU A 96 9.29 21.62 7.37
N MET A 97 10.21 21.79 8.34
CA MET A 97 10.28 20.98 9.58
C MET A 97 9.04 21.07 10.48
N VAL A 98 8.22 22.13 10.35
CA VAL A 98 6.97 22.26 11.09
C VAL A 98 5.83 21.90 10.15
N PRO A 99 5.05 20.83 10.44
CA PRO A 99 3.92 20.47 9.61
C PRO A 99 2.96 21.65 9.55
N ARG A 100 2.61 22.11 8.35
CA ARG A 100 1.32 22.79 8.17
C ARG A 100 0.23 21.88 8.75
N PRO A 101 -0.91 22.38 9.25
CA PRO A 101 -2.04 21.53 9.65
C PRO A 101 -2.41 20.50 8.56
N GLU A 102 -2.19 20.88 7.30
CA GLU A 102 -2.34 20.05 6.11
C GLU A 102 -1.32 18.89 6.00
N ALA A 103 -0.08 19.09 6.46
CA ALA A 103 0.98 18.09 6.40
C ALA A 103 0.82 16.95 7.43
N TYR A 104 0.21 17.21 8.60
CA TYR A 104 -0.17 16.13 9.53
C TYR A 104 -1.29 15.26 8.94
N LYS A 105 -2.23 15.87 8.20
CA LYS A 105 -3.31 15.17 7.51
C LYS A 105 -2.77 14.24 6.41
N ALA A 106 -1.74 14.68 5.69
CA ALA A 106 -1.10 13.91 4.62
C ALA A 106 -0.61 12.52 5.08
N ILE A 107 -0.12 12.38 6.32
CA ILE A 107 0.38 11.11 6.87
C ILE A 107 -0.76 10.08 7.03
N GLY A 108 -1.93 10.53 7.51
CA GLY A 108 -3.12 9.69 7.63
C GLY A 108 -3.62 9.20 6.27
N ASP A 109 -3.60 10.11 5.30
CA ASP A 109 -4.07 9.83 3.94
C ASP A 109 -3.18 8.77 3.25
N LEU A 110 -1.85 8.83 3.41
CA LEU A 110 -0.91 7.86 2.85
C LEU A 110 -1.17 6.42 3.32
N THR A 111 -1.50 6.23 4.59
CA THR A 111 -1.82 4.90 5.13
C THR A 111 -3.12 4.38 4.53
N TYR A 112 -4.12 5.24 4.41
CA TYR A 112 -5.39 4.91 3.78
C TYR A 112 -5.19 4.44 2.33
N TRP A 113 -4.40 5.17 1.53
CA TRP A 113 -4.07 4.78 0.15
C TRP A 113 -3.25 3.49 0.08
N GLY A 114 -2.29 3.31 0.99
CA GLY A 114 -1.45 2.11 1.05
C GLY A 114 -2.24 0.84 1.32
N ILE A 115 -3.21 0.88 2.24
CA ILE A 115 -4.11 -0.26 2.53
C ILE A 115 -4.94 -0.61 1.29
N ILE A 116 -5.52 0.40 0.62
CA ILE A 116 -6.32 0.19 -0.60
C ILE A 116 -5.49 -0.49 -1.70
N VAL A 117 -4.30 0.03 -2.00
CA VAL A 117 -3.40 -0.55 -3.00
C VAL A 117 -3.02 -1.98 -2.64
N GLY A 118 -2.71 -2.25 -1.36
CA GLY A 118 -2.35 -3.59 -0.89
C GLY A 118 -3.49 -4.61 -1.06
N LEU A 119 -4.72 -4.21 -0.75
CA LEU A 119 -5.91 -5.07 -0.89
C LEU A 119 -6.22 -5.38 -2.36
N ILE A 120 -6.19 -4.37 -3.23
CA ILE A 120 -6.44 -4.55 -4.66
C ILE A 120 -5.36 -5.44 -5.30
N CYS A 121 -4.10 -5.33 -4.85
CA CYS A 121 -3.01 -6.14 -5.39
C CYS A 121 -2.95 -7.57 -4.86
N LEU A 122 -3.79 -7.96 -3.90
CA LEU A 122 -3.79 -9.31 -3.30
C LEU A 122 -2.41 -9.74 -2.79
N LEU A 123 -1.69 -8.82 -2.15
CA LEU A 123 -0.31 -9.03 -1.66
C LEU A 123 0.71 -9.34 -2.78
N ASN A 124 0.37 -9.10 -4.05
CA ASN A 124 1.32 -9.17 -5.15
C ASN A 124 2.10 -7.85 -5.28
N SER A 125 3.35 -7.87 -4.81
CA SER A 125 4.26 -6.71 -4.86
C SER A 125 4.52 -6.18 -6.28
N LEU A 126 4.39 -7.01 -7.31
CA LEU A 126 4.63 -6.60 -8.70
C LEU A 126 3.43 -5.83 -9.28
N ALA A 127 2.21 -6.22 -8.89
CA ALA A 127 0.98 -5.53 -9.26
C ALA A 127 0.84 -4.17 -8.54
N ALA A 128 1.48 -4.02 -7.38
CA ALA A 128 1.46 -2.79 -6.60
C ALA A 128 2.09 -1.59 -7.31
N ILE A 129 3.12 -1.81 -8.13
CA ILE A 129 3.85 -0.75 -8.83
C ILE A 129 2.96 0.03 -9.82
N PRO A 130 2.33 -0.61 -10.84
CA PRO A 130 1.47 0.12 -11.76
C PRO A 130 0.22 0.68 -11.06
N LEU A 131 -0.31 -0.02 -10.06
CA LEU A 131 -1.48 0.45 -9.33
C LEU A 131 -1.18 1.70 -8.49
N SER A 132 -0.02 1.76 -7.82
CA SER A 132 0.36 2.95 -7.04
C SER A 132 0.54 4.18 -7.93
N VAL A 133 1.05 4.01 -9.15
CA VAL A 133 1.15 5.10 -10.13
C VAL A 133 -0.23 5.57 -10.56
N LEU A 134 -1.16 4.64 -10.81
CA LEU A 134 -2.54 4.97 -11.17
C LEU A 134 -3.25 5.74 -10.05
N ILE A 135 -3.22 5.23 -8.82
CA ILE A 135 -3.83 5.86 -7.65
C ILE A 135 -3.19 7.21 -7.36
N GLY A 136 -1.86 7.32 -7.43
CA GLY A 136 -1.15 8.59 -7.26
C GLY A 136 -1.52 9.63 -8.31
N SER A 137 -1.68 9.22 -9.58
CA SER A 137 -2.11 10.11 -10.66
C SER A 137 -3.53 10.63 -10.44
N ILE A 138 -4.44 9.75 -9.99
CA ILE A 138 -5.83 10.12 -9.66
C ILE A 138 -5.87 11.07 -8.46
N LEU A 139 -5.05 10.84 -7.44
CA LEU A 139 -4.96 11.70 -6.26
C LEU A 139 -4.54 13.13 -6.65
N VAL A 140 -3.46 13.27 -7.42
CA VAL A 140 -3.03 14.59 -7.90
C VAL A 140 -4.10 15.23 -8.80
N GLY A 141 -4.71 14.43 -9.67
CA GLY A 141 -5.80 14.89 -10.54
C GLY A 141 -7.03 15.39 -9.77
N SER A 142 -7.45 14.70 -8.71
CA SER A 142 -8.60 15.07 -7.90
C SER A 142 -8.34 16.34 -7.10
N THR A 143 -7.15 16.50 -6.50
CA THR A 143 -6.76 17.73 -5.81
C THR A 143 -6.75 18.93 -6.77
N VAL A 144 -6.20 18.76 -7.99
CA VAL A 144 -6.20 19.82 -9.00
C VAL A 144 -7.62 20.19 -9.41
N LEU A 145 -8.51 19.21 -9.59
CA LEU A 145 -9.91 19.43 -9.96
C LEU A 145 -10.67 20.21 -8.88
N VAL A 146 -10.57 19.78 -7.62
CA VAL A 146 -11.22 20.43 -6.47
C VAL A 146 -10.73 21.88 -6.32
N ARG A 147 -9.42 22.11 -6.50
CA ARG A 147 -8.82 23.44 -6.42
C ARG A 147 -9.28 24.37 -7.55
N ARG A 148 -9.39 23.86 -8.79
CA ARG A 148 -9.86 24.65 -9.94
C ARG A 148 -11.34 25.01 -9.84
N LEU A 149 -12.17 24.08 -9.38
CA LEU A 149 -13.62 24.26 -9.27
C LEU A 149 -14.04 24.95 -7.96
N ARG A 150 -13.10 25.32 -7.09
CA ARG A 150 -13.34 25.93 -5.77
C ARG A 150 -14.35 25.12 -4.93
N LEU A 151 -14.26 23.80 -5.03
CA LEU A 151 -15.13 22.89 -4.28
C LEU A 151 -14.73 22.84 -2.80
N PRO A 152 -15.67 22.54 -1.89
CA PRO A 152 -15.38 22.33 -0.48
C PRO A 152 -14.26 21.30 -0.23
N PHE A 153 -13.47 21.52 0.82
CA PHE A 153 -12.40 20.60 1.25
C PHE A 153 -12.94 19.20 1.59
N GLY A 154 -12.24 18.15 1.16
CA GLY A 154 -12.58 16.76 1.46
C GLY A 154 -13.33 16.03 0.33
N LEU A 155 -13.78 16.74 -0.71
CA LEU A 155 -14.38 16.13 -1.90
C LEU A 155 -13.41 15.25 -2.68
N ASP A 156 -12.13 15.59 -2.67
CA ASP A 156 -11.03 14.81 -3.23
C ASP A 156 -10.94 13.40 -2.59
N VAL A 157 -11.06 13.32 -1.26
CA VAL A 157 -11.06 12.05 -0.52
C VAL A 157 -12.34 11.26 -0.79
N LEU A 158 -13.50 11.93 -0.88
CA LEU A 158 -14.78 11.29 -1.23
C LEU A 158 -14.73 10.64 -2.61
N PHE A 159 -14.26 11.35 -3.63
CA PHE A 159 -14.12 10.80 -4.98
C PHE A 159 -13.21 9.59 -5.01
N LEU A 160 -12.06 9.67 -4.33
CA LEU A 160 -11.11 8.56 -4.30
C LEU A 160 -11.63 7.37 -3.48
N GLY A 161 -12.41 7.61 -2.42
CA GLY A 161 -13.10 6.58 -1.66
C GLY A 161 -14.17 5.85 -2.49
N ILE A 162 -15.00 6.58 -3.23
CA ILE A 162 -16.00 6.00 -4.15
C ILE A 162 -15.30 5.17 -5.23
N LEU A 163 -14.26 5.71 -5.85
CA LEU A 163 -13.49 5.01 -6.87
C LEU A 163 -12.86 3.72 -6.32
N SER A 164 -12.30 3.77 -5.12
CA SER A 164 -11.70 2.62 -4.44
C SER A 164 -12.77 1.55 -4.12
N LEU A 165 -13.94 1.95 -3.64
CA LEU A 165 -15.06 1.04 -3.41
C LEU A 165 -15.53 0.37 -4.70
N THR A 166 -15.65 1.13 -5.81
CA THR A 166 -15.97 0.57 -7.12
C THR A 166 -14.92 -0.44 -7.57
N PHE A 167 -13.63 -0.15 -7.36
CA PHE A 167 -12.56 -1.06 -7.73
C PHE A 167 -12.58 -2.34 -6.91
N VAL A 168 -12.79 -2.26 -5.59
CA VAL A 168 -12.93 -3.42 -4.71
C VAL A 168 -14.18 -4.23 -5.04
N ALA A 169 -15.30 -3.58 -5.36
CA ALA A 169 -16.50 -4.27 -5.81
C ALA A 169 -16.24 -5.05 -7.11
N PHE A 170 -15.61 -4.41 -8.11
CA PHE A 170 -15.24 -5.07 -9.36
C PHE A 170 -14.27 -6.24 -9.14
N GLN A 171 -13.27 -6.06 -8.27
CA GLN A 171 -12.35 -7.11 -7.85
C GLN A 171 -13.09 -8.32 -7.27
N PHE A 172 -14.07 -8.07 -6.40
CA PHE A 172 -14.90 -9.13 -5.81
C PHE A 172 -15.66 -9.92 -6.87
N PHE A 173 -16.31 -9.23 -7.83
CA PHE A 173 -16.98 -9.89 -8.95
C PHE A 173 -16.02 -10.69 -9.84
N HIS A 174 -14.81 -10.19 -10.07
CA HIS A 174 -13.81 -10.89 -10.88
C HIS A 174 -13.26 -12.15 -10.19
N GLN A 175 -13.05 -12.13 -8.88
CA GLN A 175 -12.54 -13.28 -8.13
C GLN A 175 -13.61 -14.35 -7.87
N TYR A 176 -14.84 -13.92 -7.58
CA TYR A 176 -15.96 -14.83 -7.32
C TYR A 176 -16.68 -15.17 -8.62
N ARG A 177 -16.12 -16.14 -9.36
CA ARG A 177 -16.85 -16.75 -10.49
C ARG A 177 -18.10 -17.42 -9.94
N ILE A 178 -19.27 -16.83 -10.20
CA ILE A 178 -20.58 -17.35 -9.81
C ILE A 178 -20.72 -18.74 -10.42
N ARG A 179 -20.48 -19.77 -9.61
CA ARG A 179 -20.67 -21.17 -10.00
C ARG A 179 -22.10 -21.51 -9.59
N LEU A 180 -23.04 -21.37 -10.53
CA LEU A 180 -24.42 -21.79 -10.32
C LEU A 180 -24.41 -23.32 -10.16
N ILE A 181 -24.44 -23.81 -8.92
CA ILE A 181 -24.60 -25.24 -8.67
C ILE A 181 -26.06 -25.56 -8.98
N ARG A 182 -26.30 -26.12 -10.18
CA ARG A 182 -27.60 -26.66 -10.55
C ARG A 182 -27.88 -27.85 -9.63
N ARG A 183 -28.71 -27.64 -8.60
CA ARG A 183 -29.22 -28.72 -7.74
C ARG A 183 -30.24 -29.52 -8.55
N GLY A 184 -29.77 -30.55 -9.24
CA GLY A 184 -30.58 -31.47 -10.02
C GLY A 184 -30.06 -32.89 -9.91
N GLU A 185 -30.87 -33.74 -9.28
CA GLU A 185 -30.88 -35.21 -9.33
C GLU A 185 -29.80 -35.97 -8.54
N SER A 186 -30.07 -36.15 -7.25
CA SER A 186 -29.58 -37.31 -6.48
C SER A 186 -30.75 -37.87 -5.68
N HIS A 187 -31.66 -38.57 -6.38
CA HIS A 187 -32.71 -39.38 -5.75
C HIS A 187 -33.11 -40.59 -6.60
N VAL A 188 -32.17 -41.28 -7.25
CA VAL A 188 -32.42 -42.65 -7.74
C VAL A 188 -31.13 -43.47 -7.62
N ALA A 189 -31.28 -44.73 -7.19
CA ALA A 189 -30.27 -45.79 -7.07
C ALA A 189 -29.63 -46.01 -5.68
N VAL A 190 -30.46 -46.32 -4.69
CA VAL A 190 -30.14 -47.43 -3.76
C VAL A 190 -31.34 -48.39 -3.77
N ARG A 191 -31.28 -49.35 -4.68
CA ARG A 191 -32.12 -50.55 -4.70
C ARG A 191 -31.27 -51.69 -5.31
N SER A 192 -30.76 -52.55 -4.44
CA SER A 192 -30.77 -54.02 -4.51
C SER A 192 -29.81 -54.56 -3.46
#